data_AF-A0A1F9X0B3-F1
#
_entry.id   AF-A0A1F9X0B3-F1
#
_cell.length_a   1.000
_cell.length_b   1.000
_cell.length_c   1.000
_cell.angle_alpha   90.00
_cell.angle_beta   90.00
_cell.angle_gamma   90.00
#
_symmetry.space_group_name_H-M   'P 1'
#
loop_
_entity.id
_entity.type
_entity.pdbx_description
1 polymer ?
#
loop_
_entity_poly.entity_id
_entity_poly.type
_entity_poly.pdbx_seq_one_letter_code
_entity_poly.pdbx_strand_id
1 'polypeptide(L)'
;MKKIFLHLAIYSSLLALLTGCGAKYTFNRAKTLEKKGFYVQAIEKYKKVSSKYPNSTLAPEALYNAGNIYQTELKIYNEGLNTYLELIKNYPDSNPWIKLAKMGVFNSPNYFPLAEGYSWNEGDSVSVGKNMNVEWYCQEISTGMYKLTKKYFAGRNLVTTVVRYLNIDNFELIESKTPDFKDKTILLKYPFNPGNSWETEQDGRKLRFTITDNQASVKVDAGVFDNCLKVQQEDLNLRGSYKYIYYAKNVGFVLMSVGTTNAEHRNSELLSYSFKAQ
;
A
#
# COMPACT_ATOMS: atom_id res chain seq x y z
N MET A 1 21.85 -56.42 16.53
CA MET A 1 21.07 -55.21 16.90
C MET A 1 21.91 -53.94 17.13
N LYS A 2 23.16 -54.00 17.64
CA LYS A 2 23.99 -52.78 17.85
C LYS A 2 24.59 -52.11 16.59
N LYS A 3 24.66 -52.80 15.44
CA LYS A 3 25.22 -52.21 14.19
C LYS A 3 24.23 -51.35 13.39
N ILE A 4 22.92 -51.45 13.65
CA ILE A 4 21.89 -50.68 12.92
C ILE A 4 21.75 -49.25 13.48
N PHE A 5 21.97 -49.06 14.79
CA PHE A 5 21.90 -47.74 15.43
C PHE A 5 23.08 -46.81 15.09
N LEU A 6 24.25 -47.37 14.74
CA LEU A 6 25.42 -46.56 14.39
C LEU A 6 25.29 -45.92 12.98
N HIS A 7 24.56 -46.56 12.06
CA HIS A 7 24.29 -45.99 10.73
C HIS A 7 23.20 -44.91 10.75
N LEU A 8 22.24 -44.96 11.68
CA LEU A 8 21.23 -43.90 11.81
C LEU A 8 21.81 -42.59 12.39
N ALA A 9 22.82 -42.66 13.26
CA ALA A 9 23.45 -41.46 13.84
C ALA A 9 24.41 -40.75 12.86
N ILE A 10 24.95 -41.48 11.88
CA ILE A 10 25.80 -40.92 10.81
C ILE A 10 24.95 -40.33 9.67
N TYR A 11 23.74 -40.86 9.45
CA TYR A 11 22.79 -40.26 8.49
C TYR A 11 22.08 -39.01 9.03
N SER A 12 21.88 -38.89 10.35
CA SER A 12 21.27 -37.69 10.95
C SER A 12 22.23 -36.50 11.02
N SER A 13 23.55 -36.74 10.99
CA SER A 13 24.57 -35.69 11.00
C SER A 13 25.00 -35.19 9.62
N LEU A 14 24.68 -35.93 8.53
CA LEU A 14 24.93 -35.47 7.16
C LEU A 14 23.80 -34.58 6.58
N LEU A 15 22.60 -34.62 7.14
CA LEU A 15 21.46 -33.83 6.65
C LEU A 15 21.45 -32.37 7.14
N ALA A 16 22.25 -32.05 8.17
CA ALA A 16 22.29 -30.71 8.78
C ALA A 16 23.31 -29.75 8.13
N LEU A 17 24.21 -30.25 7.26
CA LEU A 17 25.31 -29.45 6.70
C LEU A 17 25.01 -28.88 5.29
N LEU A 18 23.94 -29.32 4.62
CA LEU A 18 23.60 -28.88 3.25
C LEU A 18 22.63 -27.69 3.18
N THR A 19 21.98 -27.31 4.28
CA THR A 19 20.85 -26.37 4.24
C THR A 19 21.22 -24.91 4.53
N GLY A 20 22.33 -24.65 5.23
CA GLY A 20 22.69 -23.29 5.68
C GLY A 20 23.71 -22.53 4.82
N CYS A 21 24.73 -23.22 4.28
CA CYS A 21 25.87 -22.54 3.66
C CYS A 21 25.54 -21.96 2.27
N GLY A 22 24.77 -22.70 1.46
CA GLY A 22 24.38 -22.29 0.11
C GLY A 22 23.36 -21.15 0.07
N ALA A 23 22.32 -21.22 0.92
CA ALA A 23 21.29 -20.19 1.01
C ALA A 23 21.87 -18.85 1.48
N LYS A 24 22.63 -18.87 2.59
CA LYS A 24 23.29 -17.68 3.15
C LYS A 24 24.27 -17.05 2.17
N TYR A 25 25.10 -17.85 1.49
CA TYR A 25 26.01 -17.34 0.47
C TYR A 25 25.26 -16.69 -0.69
N THR A 26 24.23 -17.35 -1.23
CA THR A 26 23.43 -16.85 -2.35
C THR A 26 22.72 -15.55 -1.98
N PHE A 27 22.14 -15.49 -0.79
CA PHE A 27 21.48 -14.32 -0.24
C PHE A 27 22.44 -13.14 -0.04
N ASN A 28 23.61 -13.37 0.57
CA ASN A 28 24.62 -12.31 0.75
C ASN A 28 25.16 -11.79 -0.60
N ARG A 29 25.27 -12.65 -1.61
CA ARG A 29 25.60 -12.25 -2.97
C ARG A 29 24.51 -11.36 -3.57
N ALA A 30 23.23 -11.70 -3.36
CA ALA A 30 22.11 -10.86 -3.77
C ALA A 30 22.18 -9.46 -3.14
N LYS A 31 22.36 -9.37 -1.82
CA LYS A 31 22.56 -8.08 -1.12
C LYS A 31 23.75 -7.28 -1.66
N THR A 32 24.84 -7.96 -2.02
CA THR A 32 26.04 -7.31 -2.58
C THR A 32 25.76 -6.75 -3.97
N LEU A 33 25.01 -7.48 -4.81
CA LEU A 33 24.62 -7.04 -6.14
C LEU A 33 23.64 -5.85 -6.07
N GLU A 34 22.65 -5.93 -5.17
CA GLU A 34 21.69 -4.85 -4.90
C GLU A 34 22.40 -3.56 -4.48
N LYS A 35 23.32 -3.63 -3.51
CA LYS A 35 24.13 -2.48 -3.09
C LYS A 35 24.98 -1.87 -4.19
N LYS A 36 25.30 -2.63 -5.24
CA LYS A 36 26.05 -2.17 -6.42
C LYS A 36 25.14 -1.68 -7.55
N GLY A 37 23.82 -1.69 -7.37
CA GLY A 37 22.84 -1.33 -8.41
C GLY A 37 22.61 -2.41 -9.47
N PHE A 38 23.16 -3.61 -9.31
CA PHE A 38 22.95 -4.72 -10.26
C PHE A 38 21.62 -5.43 -9.97
N TYR A 39 20.52 -4.69 -10.07
CA TYR A 39 19.19 -5.09 -9.63
C TYR A 39 18.68 -6.39 -10.25
N VAL A 40 18.80 -6.56 -11.57
CA VAL A 40 18.37 -7.79 -12.26
C VAL A 40 19.12 -9.01 -11.73
N GLN A 41 20.43 -8.89 -11.52
CA GLN A 41 21.25 -9.99 -10.97
C GLN A 41 20.93 -10.24 -9.50
N ALA A 42 20.67 -9.19 -8.72
CA ALA A 42 20.26 -9.30 -7.32
C ALA A 42 18.94 -10.07 -7.21
N ILE A 43 17.94 -9.71 -8.00
CA ILE A 43 16.65 -10.42 -8.10
C ILE A 43 16.86 -11.89 -8.47
N GLU A 44 17.68 -12.19 -9.48
CA GLU A 44 17.97 -13.58 -9.88
C GLU A 44 18.54 -14.37 -8.69
N LYS A 45 19.47 -13.80 -7.93
CA LYS A 45 20.03 -14.46 -6.73
C LYS A 45 19.02 -14.57 -5.60
N TYR A 46 18.19 -13.56 -5.37
CA TYR A 46 17.11 -13.63 -4.37
C TYR A 46 16.09 -14.71 -4.70
N LYS A 47 15.55 -14.75 -5.92
CA LYS A 47 14.62 -15.80 -6.37
C LYS A 47 15.26 -17.19 -6.36
N LYS A 48 16.58 -17.29 -6.56
CA LYS A 48 17.33 -18.55 -6.39
C LYS A 48 17.35 -19.04 -4.94
N VAL A 49 17.29 -18.14 -3.95
CA VAL A 49 17.19 -18.55 -2.54
C VAL A 49 15.88 -19.30 -2.30
N SER A 50 14.74 -18.74 -2.73
CA SER A 50 13.44 -19.41 -2.56
C SER A 50 13.31 -20.68 -3.38
N SER A 51 13.77 -20.68 -4.64
CA SER A 51 13.60 -21.85 -5.52
C SER A 51 14.50 -23.03 -5.14
N LYS A 52 15.77 -22.78 -4.75
CA LYS A 52 16.74 -23.84 -4.43
C LYS A 52 16.76 -24.21 -2.94
N TYR A 53 16.38 -23.28 -2.07
CA TYR A 53 16.40 -23.45 -0.62
C TYR A 53 15.04 -23.05 -0.01
N PRO A 54 13.93 -23.68 -0.43
CA PRO A 54 12.59 -23.24 -0.03
C PRO A 54 12.35 -23.29 1.47
N ASN A 55 13.01 -24.20 2.22
CA ASN A 55 12.89 -24.31 3.67
C ASN A 55 13.83 -23.36 4.45
N SER A 56 14.61 -22.52 3.75
CA SER A 56 15.51 -21.57 4.39
C SER A 56 14.73 -20.44 5.05
N THR A 57 15.14 -20.03 6.25
CA THR A 57 14.62 -18.83 6.92
C THR A 57 14.88 -17.54 6.14
N LEU A 58 15.79 -17.56 5.16
CA LEU A 58 16.10 -16.44 4.26
C LEU A 58 15.21 -16.38 3.02
N ALA A 59 14.45 -17.44 2.70
CA ALA A 59 13.63 -17.47 1.50
C ALA A 59 12.51 -16.40 1.48
N PRO A 60 11.79 -16.14 2.60
CA PRO A 60 10.81 -15.06 2.63
C PRO A 60 11.44 -13.68 2.46
N GLU A 61 12.53 -13.38 3.19
CA GLU A 61 13.27 -12.11 3.04
C GLU A 61 13.76 -11.93 1.60
N ALA A 62 14.26 -12.99 0.97
CA ALA A 62 14.73 -12.94 -0.41
C ALA A 62 13.60 -12.60 -1.39
N LEU A 63 12.45 -13.24 -1.29
CA LEU A 63 11.29 -12.90 -2.12
C LEU A 63 10.82 -11.47 -1.88
N TYR A 64 10.80 -11.02 -0.63
CA TYR A 64 10.43 -9.64 -0.31
C TYR A 64 11.39 -8.65 -0.97
N ASN A 65 12.71 -8.86 -0.83
CA ASN A 65 13.71 -7.98 -1.43
C ASN A 65 13.61 -7.99 -2.96
N ALA A 66 13.38 -9.15 -3.58
CA ALA A 66 13.16 -9.23 -5.03
C ALA A 66 11.92 -8.44 -5.47
N GLY A 67 10.79 -8.60 -4.76
CA GLY A 67 9.57 -7.84 -5.01
C GLY A 67 9.77 -6.33 -4.84
N ASN A 68 10.51 -5.93 -3.80
CA ASN A 68 10.83 -4.54 -3.52
C ASN A 68 11.69 -3.93 -4.63
N ILE A 69 12.74 -4.61 -5.08
CA ILE A 69 13.57 -4.12 -6.19
C ILE A 69 12.74 -3.96 -7.48
N TYR A 70 11.85 -4.92 -7.79
CA TYR A 70 10.95 -4.78 -8.93
C TYR A 70 10.06 -3.53 -8.81
N GLN A 71 9.52 -3.27 -7.62
CA GLN A 71 8.58 -2.17 -7.38
C GLN A 71 9.28 -0.80 -7.31
N THR A 72 10.42 -0.68 -6.62
CA THR A 72 11.08 0.59 -6.31
C THR A 72 12.14 0.96 -7.34
N GLU A 73 13.01 0.03 -7.73
CA GLU A 73 14.17 0.33 -8.57
C GLU A 73 13.85 0.17 -10.06
N LEU A 74 13.14 -0.90 -10.41
CA LEU A 74 12.84 -1.21 -11.82
C LEU A 74 11.46 -0.68 -12.27
N LYS A 75 10.58 -0.33 -11.33
CA LYS A 75 9.19 0.08 -11.57
C LYS A 75 8.38 -0.94 -12.40
N ILE A 76 8.73 -2.23 -12.33
CA ILE A 76 8.01 -3.33 -12.98
C ILE A 76 6.98 -3.89 -11.99
N TYR A 77 5.90 -3.13 -11.79
CA TYR A 77 4.92 -3.39 -10.72
C TYR A 77 4.30 -4.79 -10.77
N ASN A 78 4.02 -5.33 -11.96
CA ASN A 78 3.44 -6.66 -12.10
C ASN A 78 4.37 -7.78 -11.59
N GLU A 79 5.68 -7.68 -11.86
CA GLU A 79 6.65 -8.65 -11.35
C GLU A 79 6.84 -8.53 -9.84
N GLY A 80 6.85 -7.29 -9.32
CA GLY A 80 6.85 -7.04 -7.88
C GLY A 80 5.63 -7.66 -7.18
N LEU A 81 4.43 -7.36 -7.70
CA LEU A 81 3.15 -7.91 -7.25
C LEU A 81 3.18 -9.45 -7.24
N ASN A 82 3.57 -10.07 -8.35
CA ASN A 82 3.65 -11.52 -8.46
C ASN A 82 4.63 -12.12 -7.44
N THR A 83 5.77 -11.46 -7.22
CA THR A 83 6.79 -11.91 -6.25
C THR A 83 6.29 -11.79 -4.81
N TYR A 84 5.57 -10.73 -4.45
CA TYR A 84 4.94 -10.61 -3.14
C TYR A 84 3.83 -11.65 -2.93
N LEU A 85 3.00 -11.89 -3.94
CA LEU A 85 1.97 -12.93 -3.90
C LEU A 85 2.58 -14.34 -3.76
N GLU A 86 3.72 -14.60 -4.40
CA GLU A 86 4.49 -15.83 -4.21
C GLU A 86 4.94 -15.98 -2.76
N LEU A 87 5.48 -14.92 -2.15
CA LEU A 87 5.88 -14.91 -0.74
C LEU A 87 4.68 -15.23 0.16
N ILE A 88 3.57 -14.52 -0.03
CA ILE A 88 2.36 -14.68 0.77
C ILE A 88 1.79 -16.09 0.69
N LYS A 89 1.81 -16.68 -0.51
CA LYS A 89 1.33 -18.03 -0.76
C LYS A 89 2.22 -19.10 -0.13
N ASN A 90 3.54 -18.97 -0.31
CA ASN A 90 4.48 -20.05 0.03
C ASN A 90 5.00 -19.96 1.46
N TYR A 91 4.90 -18.78 2.10
CA TYR A 91 5.49 -18.50 3.42
C TYR A 91 4.54 -17.76 4.39
N PRO A 92 3.28 -18.19 4.55
CA PRO A 92 2.22 -17.40 5.21
C PRO A 92 2.51 -16.94 6.64
N ASP A 93 3.40 -17.63 7.36
CA ASP A 93 3.73 -17.34 8.77
C ASP A 93 5.07 -16.58 8.96
N SER A 94 5.69 -16.12 7.87
CA SER A 94 7.02 -15.50 7.88
C SER A 94 7.02 -14.00 8.21
N ASN A 95 6.59 -13.64 9.41
CA ASN A 95 6.70 -12.26 9.88
C ASN A 95 8.18 -11.82 10.06
N PRO A 96 8.54 -10.56 9.74
CA PRO A 96 7.67 -9.47 9.28
C PRO A 96 7.42 -9.44 7.76
N TRP A 97 8.04 -10.35 6.98
CA TRP A 97 8.04 -10.30 5.52
C TRP A 97 6.65 -10.42 4.90
N ILE A 98 5.76 -11.20 5.50
CA ILE A 98 4.37 -11.27 5.06
C ILE A 98 3.66 -9.93 5.18
N LYS A 99 3.82 -9.22 6.31
CA LYS A 99 3.24 -7.88 6.50
C LYS A 99 3.75 -6.92 5.43
N LEU A 100 5.06 -6.89 5.21
CA LEU A 100 5.69 -6.03 4.21
C LEU A 100 5.28 -6.39 2.78
N ALA A 101 5.13 -7.68 2.46
CA ALA A 101 4.65 -8.13 1.16
C ALA A 101 3.20 -7.72 0.92
N LYS A 102 2.31 -7.82 1.92
CA LYS A 102 0.92 -7.34 1.81
C LYS A 102 0.86 -5.83 1.56
N MET A 103 1.74 -5.05 2.21
CA MET A 103 1.90 -3.62 1.92
C MET A 103 2.41 -3.39 0.49
N GLY A 104 3.36 -4.19 0.02
CA GLY A 104 3.87 -4.14 -1.36
C GLY A 104 2.79 -4.42 -2.40
N VAL A 105 1.94 -5.42 -2.17
CA VAL A 105 0.75 -5.72 -2.99
C VAL A 105 -0.21 -4.53 -3.01
N PHE A 106 -0.55 -3.99 -1.84
CA PHE A 106 -1.44 -2.84 -1.71
C PHE A 106 -0.90 -1.61 -2.46
N ASN A 107 0.42 -1.40 -2.45
CA ASN A 107 1.09 -0.29 -3.12
C ASN A 107 1.43 -0.57 -4.60
N SER A 108 0.85 -1.60 -5.22
CA SER A 108 1.11 -2.01 -6.61
C SER A 108 -0.20 -2.10 -7.42
N PRO A 109 -0.76 -0.97 -7.91
CA PRO A 109 -0.20 0.39 -7.87
C PRO A 109 -0.58 1.17 -6.60
N ASN A 110 0.20 2.20 -6.29
CA ASN A 110 0.01 3.00 -5.08
C ASN A 110 -1.05 4.09 -5.28
N TYR A 111 -2.29 3.83 -4.86
CA TYR A 111 -3.40 4.81 -4.90
C TYR A 111 -3.47 5.73 -3.68
N PHE A 112 -2.55 5.62 -2.72
CA PHE A 112 -2.48 6.53 -1.58
C PHE A 112 -1.02 6.61 -1.09
N PRO A 113 -0.15 7.36 -1.80
CA PRO A 113 1.27 7.36 -1.48
C PRO A 113 1.51 8.04 -0.13
N LEU A 114 1.94 7.25 0.86
CA LEU A 114 2.28 7.69 2.20
C LEU A 114 3.80 7.75 2.35
N ALA A 115 4.33 8.95 2.55
CA ALA A 115 5.74 9.17 2.83
C ALA A 115 5.95 10.48 3.59
N GLU A 116 7.09 10.58 4.28
CA GLU A 116 7.48 11.78 5.01
C GLU A 116 7.56 12.99 4.08
N GLY A 117 6.87 14.07 4.45
CA GLY A 117 6.90 15.33 3.74
C GLY A 117 6.08 15.36 2.46
N TYR A 118 5.31 14.33 2.15
CA TYR A 118 4.36 14.35 1.05
C TYR A 118 3.17 15.25 1.41
N SER A 119 2.74 16.06 0.45
CA SER A 119 1.62 16.98 0.64
C SER A 119 0.70 17.06 -0.57
N TRP A 120 -0.54 17.42 -0.29
CA TRP A 120 -1.58 17.70 -1.27
C TRP A 120 -2.26 19.01 -0.90
N ASN A 121 -2.69 19.74 -1.91
CA ASN A 121 -3.59 20.86 -1.75
C ASN A 121 -4.90 20.53 -2.45
N GLU A 122 -5.97 20.44 -1.66
CA GLU A 122 -7.33 20.22 -2.12
C GLU A 122 -8.09 21.54 -2.05
N GLY A 123 -9.01 21.80 -2.96
CA GLY A 123 -9.91 22.94 -2.86
C GLY A 123 -11.28 22.66 -3.43
N ASP A 124 -12.26 23.50 -3.10
CA ASP A 124 -13.58 23.37 -3.73
C ASP A 124 -13.48 23.50 -5.24
N SER A 125 -14.17 22.61 -5.97
CA SER A 125 -14.07 22.56 -7.43
C SER A 125 -14.64 23.79 -8.13
N VAL A 126 -15.61 24.49 -7.51
CA VAL A 126 -16.32 25.61 -8.14
C VAL A 126 -15.44 26.86 -8.19
N SER A 127 -14.76 27.18 -7.09
CA SER A 127 -13.90 28.36 -7.00
C SER A 127 -12.41 28.04 -7.12
N VAL A 128 -12.07 26.76 -7.25
CA VAL A 128 -10.69 26.26 -7.38
C VAL A 128 -9.87 26.67 -6.15
N GLY A 129 -10.38 26.34 -4.98
CA GLY A 129 -9.72 26.61 -3.70
C GLY A 129 -9.86 28.03 -3.14
N LYS A 130 -10.50 28.97 -3.86
CA LYS A 130 -10.65 30.35 -3.38
C LYS A 130 -11.57 30.46 -2.17
N ASN A 131 -12.61 29.62 -2.10
CA ASN A 131 -13.59 29.62 -1.02
C ASN A 131 -13.21 28.62 0.07
N MET A 132 -12.84 27.40 -0.30
CA MET A 132 -12.40 26.36 0.62
C MET A 132 -11.11 25.71 0.11
N ASN A 133 -10.09 25.70 0.95
CA ASN A 133 -8.79 25.09 0.67
C ASN A 133 -8.41 24.15 1.82
N VAL A 134 -7.79 23.01 1.51
CA VAL A 134 -7.34 22.02 2.47
C VAL A 134 -5.90 21.64 2.19
N GLU A 135 -5.02 21.94 3.13
CA GLU A 135 -3.61 21.54 3.06
C GLU A 135 -3.42 20.21 3.79
N TRP A 136 -2.95 19.20 3.07
CA TRP A 136 -2.68 17.86 3.59
C TRP A 136 -1.17 17.69 3.76
N TYR A 137 -0.74 17.24 4.93
CA TYR A 137 0.67 16.95 5.22
C TYR A 137 0.82 15.56 5.83
N CYS A 138 1.65 14.73 5.20
CA CYS A 138 1.96 13.37 5.64
C CYS A 138 3.31 13.33 6.37
N GLN A 139 3.32 12.68 7.52
CA GLN A 139 4.53 12.41 8.32
C GLN A 139 4.62 10.92 8.60
N GLU A 140 5.80 10.32 8.45
CA GLU A 140 6.03 8.97 8.96
C GLU A 140 6.43 9.08 10.44
N ILE A 141 5.61 8.52 11.32
CA ILE A 141 5.84 8.59 12.78
C ILE A 141 6.61 7.37 13.30
N SER A 142 6.53 6.26 12.57
CA SER A 142 7.30 5.03 12.77
C SER A 142 7.12 4.18 11.51
N THR A 143 7.95 3.14 11.34
CA THR A 143 7.94 2.30 10.15
C THR A 143 6.54 1.80 9.77
N GLY A 144 6.01 2.31 8.65
CA GLY A 144 4.69 1.93 8.10
C GLY A 144 3.48 2.51 8.86
N MET A 145 3.69 3.49 9.74
CA MET A 145 2.63 4.29 10.36
C MET A 145 2.82 5.76 10.05
N TYR A 146 1.76 6.39 9.58
CA TYR A 146 1.78 7.76 9.10
C TYR A 146 0.76 8.61 9.84
N LYS A 147 1.10 9.87 10.06
CA LYS A 147 0.19 10.90 10.55
C LYS A 147 -0.16 11.81 9.37
N LEU A 148 -1.45 11.85 9.02
CA LEU A 148 -1.98 12.77 8.02
C LEU A 148 -2.65 13.95 8.74
N THR A 149 -2.13 15.15 8.51
CA THR A 149 -2.70 16.40 9.04
C THR A 149 -3.39 17.14 7.90
N LYS A 150 -4.67 17.46 8.06
CA LYS A 150 -5.45 18.27 7.11
C LYS A 150 -5.86 19.58 7.76
N LYS A 151 -5.41 20.71 7.21
CA LYS A 151 -5.80 22.05 7.65
C LYS A 151 -6.85 22.60 6.70
N TYR A 152 -8.04 22.88 7.21
CA TYR A 152 -9.17 23.40 6.43
C TYR A 152 -9.25 24.91 6.56
N PHE A 153 -9.33 25.61 5.43
CA PHE A 153 -9.39 27.05 5.35
C PHE A 153 -10.69 27.50 4.66
N ALA A 154 -11.28 28.59 5.15
CA ALA A 154 -12.31 29.35 4.45
C ALA A 154 -11.67 30.65 3.93
N GLY A 155 -11.43 30.72 2.62
CA GLY A 155 -10.49 31.67 2.04
C GLY A 155 -9.11 31.51 2.66
N ARG A 156 -8.63 32.54 3.37
CA ARG A 156 -7.32 32.52 4.07
C ARG A 156 -7.41 32.17 5.55
N ASN A 157 -8.62 32.03 6.10
CA ASN A 157 -8.81 31.82 7.52
C ASN A 157 -8.81 30.33 7.84
N LEU A 158 -7.91 29.88 8.73
CA LEU A 158 -7.91 28.51 9.23
C LEU A 158 -9.18 28.26 10.05
N VAL A 159 -9.98 27.28 9.64
CA VAL A 159 -11.23 26.88 10.30
C VAL A 159 -10.99 25.75 11.28
N THR A 160 -10.27 24.70 10.84
CA THR A 160 -9.98 23.55 11.69
C THR A 160 -8.77 22.77 11.19
N THR A 161 -8.18 21.97 12.08
CA THR A 161 -7.15 21.00 11.74
C THR A 161 -7.62 19.62 12.15
N VAL A 162 -7.63 18.69 11.21
CA VAL A 162 -7.97 17.28 11.42
C VAL A 162 -6.70 16.46 11.34
N VAL A 163 -6.43 15.67 12.37
CA VAL A 163 -5.32 14.71 12.40
C VAL A 163 -5.89 13.30 12.36
N ARG A 164 -5.28 12.46 11.52
CA ARG A 164 -5.58 11.03 11.41
C ARG A 164 -4.27 10.23 11.33
N TYR A 165 -4.33 9.00 11.80
CA TYR A 165 -3.25 8.04 11.73
C TYR A 165 -3.60 6.99 10.69
N LEU A 166 -2.65 6.69 9.81
CA LEU A 166 -2.81 5.79 8.69
C LEU A 166 -1.80 4.66 8.80
N ASN A 167 -2.25 3.45 8.55
CA ASN A 167 -1.36 2.32 8.31
C ASN A 167 -1.93 1.43 7.21
N ILE A 168 -1.04 0.71 6.53
CA ILE A 168 -1.46 -0.36 5.63
C ILE A 168 -1.26 -1.66 6.38
N ASP A 169 -2.34 -2.41 6.54
CA ASP A 169 -2.31 -3.74 7.15
C ASP A 169 -3.32 -4.64 6.46
N ASN A 170 -2.97 -5.91 6.32
CA ASN A 170 -3.83 -6.92 5.72
C ASN A 170 -4.53 -6.50 4.40
N PHE A 171 -3.79 -5.87 3.47
CA PHE A 171 -4.30 -5.36 2.19
C PHE A 171 -5.34 -4.22 2.30
N GLU A 172 -5.37 -3.54 3.44
CA GLU A 172 -6.30 -2.46 3.75
C GLU A 172 -5.51 -1.21 4.13
N LEU A 173 -5.91 -0.04 3.61
CA LEU A 173 -5.53 1.25 4.16
C LEU A 173 -6.50 1.57 5.29
N ILE A 174 -5.97 1.62 6.50
CA ILE A 174 -6.74 1.86 7.72
C ILE A 174 -6.44 3.27 8.22
N GLU A 175 -7.49 3.96 8.64
CA GLU A 175 -7.48 5.25 9.32
C GLU A 175 -7.92 5.08 10.78
N SER A 176 -7.35 5.88 11.68
CA SER A 176 -7.81 6.05 13.06
C SER A 176 -7.59 7.48 13.55
N LYS A 177 -8.35 7.91 14.56
CA LYS A 177 -8.12 9.20 15.24
C LYS A 177 -6.95 9.16 16.19
N THR A 178 -6.57 7.99 16.68
CA THR A 178 -5.50 7.79 17.66
C THR A 178 -4.43 6.84 17.14
N PRO A 179 -3.17 6.99 17.57
CA PRO A 179 -2.08 6.15 17.07
C PRO A 179 -2.14 4.68 17.54
N ASP A 180 -3.09 4.33 18.43
CA ASP A 180 -3.33 2.96 18.89
C ASP A 180 -4.32 2.18 18.01
N PHE A 181 -4.94 2.84 17.02
CA PHE A 181 -5.88 2.23 16.08
C PHE A 181 -7.03 1.46 16.76
N LYS A 182 -7.57 1.98 17.87
CA LYS A 182 -8.78 1.40 18.48
C LYS A 182 -10.05 1.68 17.67
N ASP A 183 -10.12 2.83 17.02
CA ASP A 183 -11.21 3.27 16.15
C ASP A 183 -10.79 3.17 14.67
N LYS A 184 -10.87 1.97 14.10
CA LYS A 184 -10.40 1.70 12.74
C LYS A 184 -11.49 1.98 11.70
N THR A 185 -11.15 2.78 10.70
CA THR A 185 -11.91 2.95 9.46
C THR A 185 -11.10 2.42 8.29
N ILE A 186 -11.67 1.53 7.47
CA ILE A 186 -11.00 1.00 6.27
C ILE A 186 -11.34 1.93 5.09
N LEU A 187 -10.35 2.69 4.62
CA LEU A 187 -10.51 3.67 3.55
C LEU A 187 -10.39 3.07 2.14
N LEU A 188 -9.50 2.09 1.97
CA LEU A 188 -9.27 1.37 0.73
C LEU A 188 -8.97 -0.09 1.02
N LYS A 189 -9.46 -1.00 0.17
CA LYS A 189 -9.22 -2.43 0.28
C LYS A 189 -8.86 -3.03 -1.07
N TYR A 190 -7.74 -3.73 -1.14
CA TYR A 190 -7.36 -4.50 -2.33
C TYR A 190 -8.22 -5.79 -2.40
N PRO A 191 -8.57 -6.30 -3.60
CA PRO A 191 -8.14 -5.88 -4.93
C PRO A 191 -8.84 -4.61 -5.46
N PHE A 192 -8.12 -3.81 -6.24
CA PHE A 192 -8.62 -2.56 -6.82
C PHE A 192 -9.43 -2.77 -8.11
N ASN A 193 -10.40 -3.67 -8.06
CA ASN A 193 -11.26 -4.02 -9.19
C ASN A 193 -12.71 -3.55 -8.93
N PRO A 194 -13.44 -3.10 -9.97
CA PRO A 194 -14.85 -2.79 -9.85
C PRO A 194 -15.66 -3.93 -9.20
N GLY A 195 -16.59 -3.57 -8.33
CA GLY A 195 -17.42 -4.50 -7.56
C GLY A 195 -16.83 -4.94 -6.22
N ASN A 196 -15.53 -4.72 -5.96
CA ASN A 196 -14.99 -4.93 -4.62
C ASN A 196 -15.64 -3.95 -3.63
N SER A 197 -16.22 -4.46 -2.56
CA SER A 197 -16.97 -3.67 -1.58
C SER A 197 -16.71 -4.16 -0.17
N TRP A 198 -16.71 -3.21 0.78
CA TRP A 198 -16.52 -3.48 2.20
C TRP A 198 -17.33 -2.51 3.04
N GLU A 199 -17.70 -2.96 4.23
CA GLU A 199 -18.32 -2.11 5.24
C GLU A 199 -17.29 -1.72 6.29
N THR A 200 -17.45 -0.52 6.84
CA THR A 200 -16.60 0.01 7.89
C THR A 200 -17.38 1.00 8.75
N GLU A 201 -16.81 1.43 9.86
CA GLU A 201 -17.39 2.46 10.72
C GLU A 201 -16.48 3.68 10.75
N GLN A 202 -17.06 4.87 10.65
CA GLN A 202 -16.36 6.13 10.79
C GLN A 202 -17.24 7.09 11.56
N ASP A 203 -16.75 7.63 12.67
CA ASP A 203 -17.47 8.63 13.47
C ASP A 203 -18.89 8.21 13.87
N GLY A 204 -19.08 6.91 14.19
CA GLY A 204 -20.38 6.33 14.58
C GLY A 204 -21.34 6.06 13.42
N ARG A 205 -20.90 6.27 12.17
CA ARG A 205 -21.67 5.97 10.96
C ARG A 205 -21.21 4.65 10.37
N LYS A 206 -22.18 3.84 9.94
CA LYS A 206 -21.92 2.62 9.16
C LYS A 206 -21.82 3.00 7.70
N LEU A 207 -20.64 2.76 7.13
CA LEU A 207 -20.33 3.13 5.76
C LEU A 207 -20.12 1.87 4.93
N ARG A 208 -20.57 1.91 3.67
CA ARG A 208 -20.16 0.95 2.65
C ARG A 208 -19.31 1.66 1.61
N PHE A 209 -18.15 1.09 1.33
CA PHE A 209 -17.31 1.52 0.22
C PHE A 209 -17.42 0.50 -0.90
N THR A 210 -17.41 0.97 -2.14
CA THR A 210 -17.45 0.13 -3.34
C THR A 210 -16.55 0.73 -4.40
N ILE A 211 -15.67 -0.08 -4.98
CA ILE A 211 -14.92 0.31 -6.17
C ILE A 211 -15.89 0.24 -7.35
N THR A 212 -16.13 1.37 -7.99
CA THR A 212 -17.11 1.50 -9.09
C THR A 212 -16.44 1.57 -10.45
N ASP A 213 -15.20 2.06 -10.50
CA ASP A 213 -14.40 2.16 -11.70
C ASP A 213 -12.90 2.12 -11.32
N ASN A 214 -12.05 1.62 -12.20
CA ASN A 214 -10.59 1.68 -12.08
C ASN A 214 -9.90 2.20 -13.35
N GLN A 215 -10.69 2.73 -14.29
CA GLN A 215 -10.25 3.31 -15.56
C GLN A 215 -10.76 4.75 -15.78
N ALA A 216 -11.28 5.40 -14.74
CA ALA A 216 -11.82 6.75 -14.84
C ALA A 216 -10.75 7.75 -15.30
N SER A 217 -11.10 8.64 -16.24
CA SER A 217 -10.28 9.79 -16.61
C SER A 217 -10.84 11.05 -15.95
N VAL A 218 -9.98 11.77 -15.23
CA VAL A 218 -10.39 12.91 -14.39
C VAL A 218 -9.49 14.11 -14.69
N LYS A 219 -10.11 15.21 -15.11
CA LYS A 219 -9.45 16.53 -15.22
C LYS A 219 -9.77 17.38 -14.00
N VAL A 220 -8.73 17.93 -13.37
CA VAL A 220 -8.76 18.85 -12.22
C VAL A 220 -7.76 19.98 -12.47
N ASP A 221 -7.69 20.96 -11.58
CA ASP A 221 -6.71 22.05 -11.68
C ASP A 221 -5.25 21.54 -11.73
N ALA A 222 -4.91 20.51 -10.93
CA ALA A 222 -3.58 19.89 -10.94
C ALA A 222 -3.21 19.13 -12.24
N GLY A 223 -4.16 18.93 -13.17
CA GLY A 223 -3.91 18.26 -14.45
C GLY A 223 -4.97 17.22 -14.85
N VAL A 224 -4.58 16.33 -15.76
CA VAL A 224 -5.41 15.21 -16.24
C VAL A 224 -4.82 13.90 -15.74
N PHE A 225 -5.66 13.09 -15.11
CA PHE A 225 -5.29 11.80 -14.55
C PHE A 225 -6.15 10.70 -15.14
N ASP A 226 -5.51 9.82 -15.90
CA ASP A 226 -6.15 8.64 -16.49
C ASP A 226 -6.01 7.42 -15.58
N ASN A 227 -6.91 6.45 -15.74
CA ASN A 227 -6.92 5.22 -14.97
C ASN A 227 -7.02 5.45 -13.45
N CYS A 228 -7.84 6.42 -13.05
CA CYS A 228 -8.15 6.69 -11.66
C CYS A 228 -9.05 5.59 -11.08
N LEU A 229 -8.81 5.24 -9.82
CA LEU A 229 -9.70 4.43 -9.01
C LEU A 229 -10.86 5.30 -8.50
N LYS A 230 -12.10 4.96 -8.87
CA LYS A 230 -13.32 5.61 -8.37
C LYS A 230 -13.95 4.75 -7.27
N VAL A 231 -13.94 5.27 -6.05
CA VAL A 231 -14.50 4.61 -4.87
C VAL A 231 -15.75 5.37 -4.44
N GLN A 232 -16.90 4.68 -4.48
CA GLN A 232 -18.14 5.16 -3.89
C GLN A 232 -18.13 4.88 -2.39
N GLN A 233 -18.63 5.83 -1.61
CA GLN A 233 -18.94 5.73 -0.20
C GLN A 233 -20.44 6.00 -0.01
N GLU A 234 -21.16 5.05 0.57
CA GLU A 234 -22.56 5.12 0.97
C GLU A 234 -22.64 5.15 2.50
N ASP A 235 -23.41 6.09 3.06
CA ASP A 235 -23.81 6.04 4.47
C ASP A 235 -25.04 5.13 4.59
N LEU A 236 -24.88 3.98 5.25
CA LEU A 236 -25.95 2.98 5.36
C LEU A 236 -27.12 3.46 6.23
N ASN A 237 -26.90 4.52 7.02
CA ASN A 237 -27.96 5.19 7.78
C ASN A 237 -28.71 6.24 6.93
N LEU A 238 -28.14 6.69 5.81
CA LEU A 238 -28.66 7.75 4.94
C LEU A 238 -28.55 7.34 3.46
N ARG A 239 -29.31 6.32 3.08
CA ARG A 239 -29.26 5.73 1.72
C ARG A 239 -29.67 6.71 0.63
N GLY A 240 -29.12 6.50 -0.57
CA GLY A 240 -29.46 7.27 -1.78
C GLY A 240 -28.64 8.54 -1.99
N SER A 241 -27.71 8.84 -1.06
CA SER A 241 -26.68 9.86 -1.23
C SER A 241 -25.31 9.21 -1.18
N TYR A 242 -24.47 9.56 -2.14
CA TYR A 242 -23.16 8.97 -2.34
C TYR A 242 -22.09 10.05 -2.34
N LYS A 243 -20.96 9.72 -1.75
CA LYS A 243 -19.71 10.43 -1.95
C LYS A 243 -18.83 9.56 -2.86
N TYR A 244 -18.22 10.12 -3.88
CA TYR A 244 -17.21 9.43 -4.66
C TYR A 244 -15.85 10.06 -4.44
N ILE A 245 -14.83 9.23 -4.33
CA ILE A 245 -13.44 9.65 -4.18
C ILE A 245 -12.64 9.00 -5.31
N TYR A 246 -11.89 9.83 -6.02
CA TYR A 246 -11.05 9.43 -7.12
C TYR A 246 -9.59 9.45 -6.70
N TYR A 247 -8.88 8.37 -6.98
CA TYR A 247 -7.47 8.23 -6.67
C TYR A 247 -6.66 7.94 -7.94
N ALA A 248 -5.60 8.72 -8.17
CA ALA A 248 -4.63 8.45 -9.23
C ALA A 248 -3.42 7.66 -8.73
N LYS A 249 -2.87 6.80 -9.59
CA LYS A 249 -1.67 6.01 -9.30
C LYS A 249 -0.48 6.92 -9.01
N ASN A 250 0.25 6.64 -7.94
CA ASN A 250 1.40 7.40 -7.46
C ASN A 250 1.09 8.87 -7.09
N VAL A 251 -0.19 9.25 -7.03
CA VAL A 251 -0.64 10.60 -6.66
C VAL A 251 -1.57 10.57 -5.47
N GLY A 252 -2.50 9.61 -5.38
CA GLY A 252 -3.49 9.62 -4.31
C GLY A 252 -4.74 10.39 -4.71
N PHE A 253 -5.31 11.14 -3.76
CA PHE A 253 -6.56 11.89 -3.97
C PHE A 253 -6.49 12.83 -5.18
N VAL A 254 -7.53 12.80 -6.03
CA VAL A 254 -7.68 13.67 -7.21
C VAL A 254 -8.97 14.47 -7.16
N LEU A 255 -10.10 13.82 -6.93
CA LEU A 255 -11.42 14.45 -6.98
C LEU A 255 -12.32 13.83 -5.92
N MET A 256 -13.13 14.67 -5.31
CA MET A 256 -14.29 14.29 -4.52
C MET A 256 -15.55 14.82 -5.21
N SER A 257 -16.55 13.97 -5.36
CA SER A 257 -17.87 14.36 -5.82
C SER A 257 -18.93 13.81 -4.89
N VAL A 258 -20.11 14.40 -4.95
CA VAL A 258 -21.31 13.96 -4.23
C VAL A 258 -22.44 13.77 -5.22
N GLY A 259 -23.29 12.80 -4.98
CA GLY A 259 -24.34 12.49 -5.94
C GLY A 259 -25.44 11.61 -5.38
N THR A 260 -26.40 11.35 -6.25
CA THR A 260 -27.46 10.36 -6.09
C THR A 260 -27.27 9.28 -7.15
N THR A 261 -28.26 8.40 -7.31
CA THR A 261 -28.28 7.45 -8.44
C THR A 261 -28.37 8.13 -9.80
N ASN A 262 -28.84 9.38 -9.87
CA ASN A 262 -29.21 10.04 -11.12
C ASN A 262 -28.27 11.18 -11.51
N ALA A 263 -27.49 11.70 -10.56
CA ALA A 263 -26.65 12.87 -10.79
C ALA A 263 -25.42 12.84 -9.87
N GLU A 264 -24.30 13.36 -10.36
CA GLU A 264 -23.05 13.50 -9.64
C GLU A 264 -22.50 14.91 -9.85
N HIS A 265 -22.12 15.57 -8.76
CA HIS A 265 -21.61 16.93 -8.74
C HIS A 265 -20.26 16.98 -8.04
N ARG A 266 -19.30 17.65 -8.65
CA ARG A 266 -17.96 17.86 -8.07
C ARG A 266 -18.10 18.64 -6.76
N ASN A 267 -17.31 18.27 -5.77
CA ASN A 267 -17.26 18.94 -4.47
C ASN A 267 -15.91 19.61 -4.26
N SER A 268 -14.83 18.84 -4.29
CA SER A 268 -13.46 19.31 -4.12
C SER A 268 -12.50 18.55 -5.03
N GLU A 269 -11.37 19.14 -5.35
CA GLU A 269 -10.38 18.58 -6.25
C GLU A 269 -8.95 18.92 -5.85
N LEU A 270 -8.02 18.14 -6.40
CA LEU A 270 -6.59 18.36 -6.26
C LEU A 270 -6.17 19.59 -7.07
N LEU A 271 -5.61 20.57 -6.37
CA LEU A 271 -5.03 21.79 -6.94
C LEU A 271 -3.54 21.62 -7.20
N SER A 272 -2.83 20.98 -6.28
CA SER A 272 -1.40 20.70 -6.41
C SER A 272 -0.98 19.59 -5.46
N TYR A 273 0.17 18.98 -5.71
CA TYR A 273 0.80 18.02 -4.81
C TYR A 273 2.31 18.19 -4.85
N SER A 274 2.98 17.84 -3.76
CA SER A 274 4.43 17.88 -3.65
C SER A 274 4.93 16.59 -3.02
N PHE A 275 5.62 15.79 -3.83
CA PHE A 275 6.31 14.59 -3.38
C PHE A 275 7.80 14.85 -3.44
N LYS A 276 8.49 14.68 -2.31
CA LYS A 276 9.94 14.68 -2.32
C LYS A 276 10.42 13.57 -3.25
N ALA A 277 11.43 13.87 -4.07
CA ALA A 277 12.14 12.85 -4.81
C ALA A 277 12.63 11.78 -3.81
N GLN A 278 12.23 10.53 -4.03
CA GLN A 278 12.75 9.37 -3.32
C GLN A 278 14.07 8.95 -3.95
#